data_AF-A0A6A2FNB8-F1
#
_entry.id   AF-A0A6A2FNB8-F1
#
_cell.length_a   1.000
_cell.length_b   1.000
_cell.length_c   1.000
_cell.angle_alpha   90.00
_cell.angle_beta   90.00
_cell.angle_gamma   90.00
#
_symmetry.space_group_name_H-M   'P 1'
#
loop_
_entity.id
_entity.type
_entity.pdbx_description
1 polymer ?
#
loop_
_entity_poly.entity_id
_entity_poly.type
_entity_poly.pdbx_seq_one_letter_code
_entity_poly.pdbx_strand_id
1 'polypeptide(L)' 'MTVIFILIGCSLVLALVFLGAFFWSIKSGQNDDLVTPGYRVLFEDDNKEQQAEQPEPTVQ' A
#
# COMPACT_ATOMS: atom_id res chain seq x y z
N MET A 1 42.29 -4.79 -11.35
CA MET A 1 41.47 -5.51 -12.35
C MET A 1 40.53 -6.55 -11.73
N THR A 2 40.91 -7.21 -10.62
CA THR A 2 40.02 -8.17 -9.91
C THR A 2 38.74 -7.55 -9.34
N VAL A 3 38.82 -6.31 -8.84
CA VAL A 3 37.68 -5.60 -8.22
C VAL A 3 36.52 -5.40 -9.19
N ILE A 4 36.81 -5.20 -10.48
CA ILE A 4 35.79 -5.05 -11.53
C ILE A 4 34.90 -6.30 -11.63
N PHE A 5 35.48 -7.50 -11.54
CA PHE A 5 34.70 -8.74 -11.57
C PHE A 5 33.80 -8.89 -10.34
N ILE A 6 34.27 -8.47 -9.16
CA ILE A 6 33.47 -8.44 -7.93
C ILE A 6 32.30 -7.46 -8.06
N LEU A 7 32.55 -6.27 -8.61
CA LEU A 7 31.52 -5.25 -8.82
C LEU A 7 30.45 -5.71 -9.82
N ILE A 8 30.85 -6.39 -10.89
CA ILE A 8 29.92 -6.97 -11.87
C ILE A 8 29.05 -8.04 -11.21
N GLY A 9 29.63 -8.93 -10.40
CA GLY A 9 28.86 -9.93 -9.65
C GLY A 9 27.89 -9.28 -8.66
N CYS A 10 28.35 -8.28 -7.91
CA CYS A 10 27.52 -7.56 -6.95
C CYS A 10 26.34 -6.83 -7.61
N SER A 11 26.57 -6.18 -8.76
CA SER A 11 25.50 -5.48 -9.49
C SER A 11 24.47 -6.43 -10.08
N LEU A 12 24.91 -7.59 -10.60
CA LEU A 12 24.02 -8.66 -11.06
C LEU A 12 23.14 -9.19 -9.93
N VAL A 13 23.72 -9.46 -8.76
CA VAL A 13 22.97 -9.92 -7.58
C VAL A 13 21.95 -8.86 -7.16
N LEU A 14 22.35 -7.59 -7.06
CA LEU A 14 21.42 -6.50 -6.74
C LEU A 14 20.28 -6.41 -7.76
N ALA A 15 20.58 -6.47 -9.06
CA ALA A 15 19.56 -6.44 -10.11
C ALA A 15 18.55 -7.59 -9.96
N LEU A 16 19.01 -8.81 -9.66
CA LEU A 16 18.14 -9.96 -9.42
C LEU A 16 17.28 -9.80 -8.16
N VAL A 17 17.83 -9.22 -7.09
CA VAL A 17 17.07 -8.92 -5.86
C VAL A 17 15.96 -7.92 -6.16
N PHE A 18 16.26 -6.82 -6.85
CA PHE A 18 15.25 -5.83 -7.24
C PHE A 18 14.19 -6.43 -8.15
N LEU A 19 14.60 -7.25 -9.13
CA LEU A 19 13.67 -7.92 -10.04
C LEU A 19 12.75 -8.90 -9.29
N GLY A 20 13.29 -9.68 -8.34
CA GLY A 20 12.50 -10.58 -7.50
C GLY A 20 11.51 -9.83 -6.60
N ALA A 21 11.97 -8.74 -5.96
CA ALA A 21 11.11 -7.87 -5.17
C ALA A 21 10.00 -7.23 -6.02
N PHE A 22 10.30 -6.84 -7.26
CA PHE A 22 9.33 -6.30 -8.21
C PHE A 22 8.22 -7.31 -8.54
N PHE A 23 8.58 -8.54 -8.89
CA PHE A 23 7.59 -9.59 -9.13
C PHE A 23 6.77 -9.93 -7.89
N TRP A 24 7.39 -9.94 -6.71
CA TRP A 24 6.66 -10.12 -5.44
C TRP A 24 5.67 -8.98 -5.21
N SER A 25 6.06 -7.73 -5.45
CA SER A 25 5.19 -6.56 -5.33
C SER A 25 3.97 -6.62 -6.26
N ILE A 26 4.17 -7.05 -7.51
CA ILE A 26 3.06 -7.25 -8.47
C ILE A 26 2.12 -8.34 -7.95
N LYS A 27 2.66 -9.49 -7.53
CA LYS A 27 1.84 -10.61 -7.02
C LYS A 27 1.10 -10.26 -5.72
N SER A 28 1.69 -9.40 -4.89
CA SER A 28 1.13 -9.01 -3.60
C SER A 28 -0.11 -8.10 -3.72
N GLY A 29 -0.50 -7.68 -4.94
CA GLY A 29 -1.70 -6.86 -5.13
C GLY A 29 -1.60 -5.46 -4.52
N GLN A 30 -0.40 -5.00 -4.13
CA GLN A 30 -0.22 -3.65 -3.56
C GLN A 30 -0.61 -2.53 -4.54
N ASN A 31 -0.69 -2.84 -5.83
CA ASN A 31 -1.14 -1.91 -6.87
C ASN A 31 -2.68 -1.85 -7.02
N ASP A 32 -3.43 -2.70 -6.33
CA ASP A 32 -4.89 -2.77 -6.53
C ASP A 32 -5.63 -1.65 -5.77
N ASP A 33 -5.00 -1.08 -4.72
CA ASP A 33 -5.58 -0.02 -3.91
C ASP A 33 -5.08 1.38 -4.29
N LEU A 34 -5.35 1.79 -5.54
CA LEU A 34 -5.02 3.12 -6.06
C LEU A 34 -6.16 4.14 -5.91
N VAL A 35 -7.39 3.68 -5.63
CA VAL A 35 -8.62 4.48 -5.75
C VAL A 35 -9.37 4.60 -4.43
N THR A 36 -9.28 3.61 -3.54
CA THR A 36 -10.06 3.57 -2.31
C THR A 36 -9.66 4.60 -1.25
N PRO A 37 -8.38 4.97 -1.02
CA PRO A 37 -8.04 5.90 0.07
C PRO A 37 -8.52 7.34 -0.19
N GLY A 38 -8.43 7.83 -1.44
CA GLY A 38 -8.86 9.18 -1.82
C GLY A 38 -10.38 9.34 -1.87
N TYR A 39 -11.11 8.31 -2.28
CA TYR A 39 -12.57 8.32 -2.25
C TYR A 39 -13.09 8.31 -0.81
N ARG A 40 -12.47 7.49 0.05
CA ARG A 40 -12.84 7.37 1.46
C ARG A 40 -12.75 8.71 2.21
N VAL A 41 -11.64 9.45 2.09
CA VAL A 41 -11.47 10.72 2.82
C VAL A 41 -12.46 11.81 2.40
N LEU A 42 -12.98 11.78 1.16
CA LEU A 42 -13.92 12.78 0.66
C LEU A 42 -15.37 12.53 1.11
N PHE A 43 -15.75 11.27 1.38
CA PHE A 43 -17.12 10.88 1.74
C PHE A 43 -17.26 10.38 3.20
N GLU A 44 -16.16 10.26 3.94
CA GLU A 44 -16.18 9.90 5.38
C GLU A 44 -16.68 11.04 6.26
N ASP A 45 -16.52 12.30 5.86
CA ASP A 45 -17.00 13.45 6.64
C ASP A 45 -18.54 13.55 6.62
N ASP A 46 -19.20 13.13 5.54
CA ASP A 46 -20.67 13.14 5.42
C ASP A 46 -21.36 12.10 6.33
N ASN A 47 -20.66 11.03 6.71
CA ASN A 47 -21.26 9.95 7.52
C ASN A 47 -21.20 10.22 9.04
N LYS A 48 -20.37 11.16 9.48
CA LYS A 48 -20.27 11.52 10.90
C LYS A 48 -21.49 12.29 11.41
N GLU A 49 -22.17 13.02 10.53
CA GLU A 49 -23.36 13.79 10.91
C GLU A 49 -24.59 12.88 11.13
N GLN A 50 -24.70 11.76 10.42
CA GLN A 50 -25.84 10.83 10.57
C GLN A 50 -25.76 9.93 11.82
N GLN A 51 -24.58 9.76 12.42
CA GLN A 51 -24.40 8.92 13.61
C GLN A 51 -24.64 9.68 14.92
N ALA A 52 -24.67 11.02 14.89
CA ALA A 52 -24.99 11.86 16.04
C ALA A 52 -26.51 12.01 16.30
N GLU A 53 -27.35 11.47 15.42
CA GLU A 53 -28.82 11.65 15.47
C GLU A 53 -29.57 10.32 15.64
N GLN A 54 -28.96 9.33 16.28
CA GLN A 54 -29.73 8.25 16.92
C GLN A 54 -30.15 8.71 18.31
N PRO A 55 -31.46 8.91 18.58
CA PRO A 55 -31.91 9.24 19.91
C PRO A 55 -31.58 8.06 20.81
N GLU A 56 -30.85 8.35 21.89
CA GLU A 56 -30.64 7.47 23.03
C GLU A 56 -31.96 6.73 23.36
N PRO A 57 -32.01 5.39 23.34
CA PRO A 57 -33.22 4.70 23.72
C PRO A 57 -33.43 5.00 25.19
N THR A 58 -34.44 5.82 25.51
CA THR A 58 -34.90 6.09 26.86
C THR A 58 -35.10 4.76 27.57
N VAL A 59 -34.12 4.38 28.40
CA VAL A 59 -34.25 3.30 29.36
C VAL A 59 -35.19 3.83 30.43
N GLN A 60 -36.45 3.40 30.35
CA GLN A 60 -37.44 3.56 31.42
C GLN A 60 -37.07 2.72 32.63
#